data_AF-A0A2I2G0F6-F1
#
_entry.id   AF-A0A2I2G0F6-F1
#
_cell.length_a   1.000
_cell.length_b   1.000
_cell.length_c   1.000
_cell.angle_alpha   90.00
_cell.angle_beta   90.00
_cell.angle_gamma   90.00
#
_symmetry.space_group_name_H-M   'P 1'
#
loop_
_entity.id
_entity.type
_entity.pdbx_description
1 polymer ?
#
loop_
_entity_poly.entity_id
_entity_poly.type
_entity_poly.pdbx_seq_one_letter_code
_entity_poly.pdbx_strand_id
1 'polypeptide(L)'
;MGSQCVELPYIAGDPNIIFFTDFDGTITLEDSNDHLVDNLGFGIEKRRALELDVLKGKLAFRDAFKVMLDSVPLPFDECVRILQRNIKFDPYFVEFYHWASDNNVPIVVLSSGMTPIIKALLQNALGDESGNIFVIANDVEAREGKLIDEAGGWQIKYRDESQYGHDKSRAITPYASLPEGIRPILMFAGDGVSDLSAASGSHILFAKQGLDLARYCAERKMPFVPFNNWASIRAAVQDINEGGLRNDRLKN
;
A
#
# COMPACT_ATOMS: atom_id res chain seq x y z
N MET A 1 19.33 26.81 -4.44
CA MET A 1 18.80 25.43 -4.45
C MET A 1 17.35 25.55 -4.89
N GLY A 2 17.03 25.10 -6.10
CA GLY A 2 15.68 25.26 -6.65
C GLY A 2 14.69 24.47 -5.80
N SER A 3 13.65 25.13 -5.30
CA SER A 3 12.50 24.45 -4.72
C SER A 3 11.96 23.51 -5.79
N GLN A 4 12.14 22.19 -5.64
CA GLN A 4 11.39 21.23 -6.44
C GLN A 4 9.92 21.51 -6.15
N CYS A 5 9.17 21.93 -7.17
CA CYS A 5 7.73 22.04 -7.07
C CYS A 5 7.21 20.64 -6.75
N VAL A 6 6.62 20.46 -5.57
CA VAL A 6 6.07 19.17 -5.19
C VAL A 6 4.81 18.98 -6.03
N GLU A 7 4.85 18.04 -6.97
CA GLU A 7 3.67 17.68 -7.75
C GLU A 7 2.61 17.07 -6.82
N LEU A 8 1.37 17.57 -6.93
CA LEU A 8 0.22 17.10 -6.16
C LEU A 8 -0.85 16.55 -7.10
N PRO A 9 -0.58 15.45 -7.84
CA PRO A 9 -1.50 14.92 -8.84
C PRO A 9 -2.86 14.52 -8.27
N TYR A 10 -2.92 14.12 -6.99
CA TYR A 10 -4.14 13.58 -6.39
C TYR A 10 -5.15 14.65 -5.98
N ILE A 11 -4.85 15.94 -6.18
CA ILE A 11 -5.82 17.05 -6.02
C ILE A 11 -6.23 17.69 -7.34
N ALA A 12 -5.76 17.18 -8.48
CA ALA A 12 -6.02 17.79 -9.79
C ALA A 12 -7.52 17.85 -10.14
N GLY A 13 -8.33 16.95 -9.57
CA GLY A 13 -9.79 16.93 -9.71
C GLY A 13 -10.56 17.58 -8.55
N ASP A 14 -9.89 18.31 -7.66
CA ASP A 14 -10.48 18.90 -6.44
C ASP A 14 -11.33 17.90 -5.62
N PRO A 15 -10.75 16.74 -5.24
CA PRO A 15 -11.50 15.73 -4.51
C PRO A 15 -11.70 16.14 -3.05
N ASN A 16 -12.83 15.75 -2.46
CA ASN A 16 -13.05 15.93 -1.02
C ASN A 16 -12.22 14.96 -0.17
N ILE A 17 -11.85 13.81 -0.74
CA ILE A 17 -11.19 12.69 -0.06
C ILE A 17 -10.04 12.20 -0.94
N ILE A 18 -8.89 11.92 -0.34
CA ILE A 18 -7.86 11.07 -0.95
C ILE A 18 -7.75 9.82 -0.10
N PHE A 19 -7.91 8.66 -0.73
CA PHE A 19 -7.85 7.37 -0.05
C PHE A 19 -6.52 6.69 -0.29
N PHE A 20 -5.62 6.78 0.68
CA PHE A 20 -4.38 6.01 0.68
C PHE A 20 -4.63 4.60 1.21
N THR A 21 -3.88 3.62 0.74
CA THR A 21 -4.02 2.24 1.20
C THR A 21 -2.74 1.45 1.02
N ASP A 22 -2.47 0.52 1.93
CA ASP A 22 -1.56 -0.59 1.65
C ASP A 22 -2.17 -1.56 0.62
N PHE A 23 -1.35 -2.47 0.10
CA PHE A 23 -1.73 -3.45 -0.91
C PHE A 23 -1.78 -4.88 -0.37
N ASP A 24 -0.63 -5.41 0.00
CA ASP A 24 -0.46 -6.75 0.56
C ASP A 24 -1.13 -6.81 1.94
N GLY A 25 -1.93 -7.84 2.23
CA GLY A 25 -2.67 -7.96 3.50
C GLY A 25 -3.85 -6.99 3.68
N THR A 26 -3.94 -5.92 2.89
CA THR A 26 -5.00 -4.89 2.93
C THR A 26 -5.97 -4.96 1.75
N ILE A 27 -5.51 -4.67 0.51
CA ILE A 27 -6.31 -4.87 -0.71
C ILE A 27 -6.41 -6.36 -1.04
N THR A 28 -5.28 -7.05 -0.89
CA THR A 28 -5.20 -8.51 -1.06
C THR A 28 -5.39 -9.20 0.27
N LEU A 29 -5.82 -10.46 0.23
CA LEU A 29 -6.04 -11.27 1.43
C LEU A 29 -4.74 -11.84 2.02
N GLU A 30 -3.69 -11.92 1.21
CA GLU A 30 -2.40 -12.53 1.52
C GLU A 30 -1.29 -11.60 1.00
N ASP A 31 -0.13 -11.59 1.67
CA ASP A 31 1.03 -10.85 1.18
C ASP A 31 1.69 -11.60 0.02
N SER A 32 1.79 -10.91 -1.13
CA SER A 32 2.34 -11.47 -2.36
C SER A 32 3.84 -11.76 -2.26
N ASN A 33 4.61 -10.98 -1.50
CA ASN A 33 6.02 -11.20 -1.28
C ASN A 33 6.23 -12.38 -0.33
N ASP A 34 5.45 -12.46 0.74
CA ASP A 34 5.43 -13.63 1.63
C ASP A 34 5.10 -14.90 0.86
N HIS A 35 4.13 -14.84 -0.06
CA HIS A 35 3.78 -15.99 -0.90
C HIS A 35 4.97 -16.47 -1.74
N LEU A 36 5.73 -15.55 -2.37
CA LEU A 36 6.94 -15.93 -3.11
C LEU A 36 7.97 -16.57 -2.18
N VAL A 37 8.23 -15.95 -1.03
CA VAL A 37 9.28 -16.37 -0.10
C VAL A 37 8.95 -17.72 0.55
N ASP A 38 7.69 -17.91 0.94
CA ASP A 38 7.22 -19.10 1.65
C ASP A 38 7.16 -20.32 0.74
N ASN A 39 6.76 -20.13 -0.52
CA ASN A 39 6.51 -21.24 -1.44
C ASN A 39 7.64 -21.48 -2.45
N LEU A 40 8.40 -20.45 -2.79
CA LEU A 40 9.41 -20.48 -3.87
C LEU A 40 10.81 -20.09 -3.37
N GLY A 41 10.89 -19.39 -2.24
CA GLY A 41 12.13 -19.02 -1.58
C GLY A 41 12.52 -20.00 -0.49
N PHE A 42 13.03 -19.46 0.61
CA PHE A 42 13.58 -20.27 1.70
C PHE A 42 12.57 -20.77 2.75
N GLY A 43 11.27 -20.51 2.55
CA GLY A 43 10.20 -20.95 3.43
C GLY A 43 9.85 -20.05 4.63
N ILE A 44 8.66 -20.31 5.18
CA ILE A 44 8.01 -19.54 6.26
C ILE A 44 8.84 -19.43 7.55
N GLU A 45 9.58 -20.47 7.92
CA GLU A 45 10.35 -20.46 9.17
C GLU A 45 11.45 -19.39 9.15
N LYS A 46 12.17 -19.27 8.03
CA LYS A 46 13.22 -18.28 7.86
C LYS A 46 12.67 -16.87 7.69
N ARG A 47 11.56 -16.73 6.96
CA ARG A 47 10.86 -15.44 6.84
C ARG A 47 10.45 -14.91 8.20
N ARG A 48 9.75 -15.71 9.01
CA ARG A 48 9.31 -15.33 10.36
C ARG A 48 10.47 -15.02 11.30
N ALA A 49 11.60 -15.72 11.17
CA ALA A 49 12.79 -15.40 11.95
C ALA A 49 13.32 -13.99 11.64
N LEU A 50 13.37 -13.61 10.35
CA LEU A 50 13.77 -12.26 9.94
C LEU A 50 12.77 -11.19 10.38
N GLU A 51 11.46 -11.45 10.26
CA GLU A 51 10.41 -10.54 10.76
C GLU A 51 10.55 -10.27 12.25
N LEU A 52 10.82 -11.31 13.05
CA LEU A 52 11.04 -11.16 14.49
C LEU A 52 12.27 -10.30 14.80
N ASP A 53 13.32 -10.38 13.99
CA ASP A 53 14.50 -9.53 14.15
C ASP A 53 14.23 -8.07 13.75
N VAL A 54 13.39 -7.84 12.72
CA VAL A 54 12.89 -6.51 12.38
C VAL A 54 12.04 -5.93 13.51
N LEU A 55 11.07 -6.69 14.03
CA LEU A 55 10.20 -6.27 15.14
C LEU A 55 10.99 -5.95 16.42
N LYS A 56 12.12 -6.64 16.65
CA LYS A 56 13.03 -6.39 17.78
C LYS A 56 14.02 -5.25 17.52
N GLY A 57 13.96 -4.60 16.35
CA GLY A 57 14.87 -3.52 15.97
C GLY A 57 16.32 -3.96 15.75
N LYS A 58 16.57 -5.24 15.51
CA LYS A 58 17.91 -5.79 15.26
C LYS A 58 18.34 -5.69 13.80
N LEU A 59 17.37 -5.65 12.89
CA LEU A 59 17.58 -5.60 11.44
C LEU A 59 16.62 -4.57 10.85
N ALA A 60 17.09 -3.76 9.91
CA ALA A 60 16.21 -2.85 9.17
C ALA A 60 15.26 -3.67 8.29
N PHE A 61 14.02 -3.19 8.11
CA PHE A 61 13.03 -3.86 7.27
C PHE A 61 13.55 -4.05 5.84
N ARG A 62 14.17 -3.03 5.24
CA ARG A 62 14.76 -3.14 3.88
C ARG A 62 15.78 -4.26 3.78
N ASP A 63 16.64 -4.43 4.77
CA ASP A 63 17.71 -5.44 4.70
C ASP A 63 17.13 -6.85 4.82
N ALA A 64 16.18 -7.03 5.75
CA ALA A 64 15.44 -8.28 5.89
C ALA A 64 14.67 -8.61 4.61
N PHE A 65 13.97 -7.63 4.05
CA PHE A 65 13.13 -7.79 2.86
C PHE A 65 13.96 -8.13 1.62
N LYS A 66 15.15 -7.53 1.45
CA LYS A 66 16.08 -7.92 0.40
C LYS A 66 16.51 -9.37 0.55
N VAL A 67 16.87 -9.80 1.76
CA VAL A 67 17.27 -11.20 2.02
C VAL A 67 16.14 -12.19 1.71
N MET A 68 14.90 -11.82 2.04
CA MET A 68 13.71 -12.61 1.71
C MET A 68 13.54 -12.74 0.19
N LEU A 69 13.48 -11.62 -0.55
CA LEU A 69 13.27 -11.62 -1.99
C LEU A 69 14.43 -12.28 -2.76
N ASP A 70 15.68 -12.04 -2.33
CA ASP A 70 16.89 -12.67 -2.91
C ASP A 70 16.89 -14.20 -2.74
N SER A 71 16.05 -14.77 -1.86
CA SER A 71 15.91 -16.22 -1.71
C SER A 71 15.10 -16.89 -2.82
N VAL A 72 14.34 -16.12 -3.62
CA VAL A 72 13.48 -16.63 -4.69
C VAL A 72 14.30 -16.78 -5.98
N PRO A 73 14.54 -18.00 -6.48
CA PRO A 73 15.45 -18.24 -7.59
C PRO A 73 14.77 -18.11 -8.97
N LEU A 74 13.45 -18.02 -9.03
CA LEU A 74 12.71 -18.04 -10.28
C LEU A 74 12.87 -16.73 -11.07
N PRO A 75 12.78 -16.80 -12.42
CA PRO A 75 12.55 -15.65 -13.28
C PRO A 75 11.40 -14.75 -12.79
N PHE A 76 11.54 -13.43 -12.99
CA PHE A 76 10.56 -12.48 -12.48
C PHE A 76 9.17 -12.64 -13.13
N ASP A 77 9.11 -12.84 -14.45
CA ASP A 77 7.86 -13.12 -15.16
C ASP A 77 7.11 -14.35 -14.64
N GLU A 78 7.84 -15.39 -14.22
CA GLU A 78 7.27 -16.59 -13.60
C GLU A 78 6.70 -16.28 -12.21
N CYS A 79 7.42 -15.51 -11.39
CA CYS A 79 6.90 -15.01 -10.12
C CYS A 79 5.58 -14.25 -10.32
N VAL A 80 5.51 -13.32 -11.29
CA VAL A 80 4.29 -12.57 -11.60
C VAL A 80 3.13 -13.50 -11.96
N ARG A 81 3.36 -14.48 -12.85
CA ARG A 81 2.31 -15.45 -13.26
C ARG A 81 1.81 -16.30 -12.09
N ILE A 82 2.70 -16.73 -11.20
CA ILE A 82 2.34 -17.51 -10.02
C ILE A 82 1.47 -16.66 -9.09
N LEU A 83 1.84 -15.40 -8.84
CA LEU A 83 1.08 -14.51 -7.99
C LEU A 83 -0.31 -14.19 -8.57
N GLN A 84 -0.43 -13.95 -9.88
CA GLN A 84 -1.72 -13.72 -10.53
C GLN A 84 -2.71 -14.89 -10.35
N ARG A 85 -2.20 -16.13 -10.23
CA ARG A 85 -3.03 -17.32 -10.03
C ARG A 85 -3.47 -17.49 -8.57
N ASN A 86 -2.57 -17.18 -7.63
CA ASN A 86 -2.73 -17.54 -6.23
C ASN A 86 -3.24 -16.39 -5.36
N ILE A 87 -2.76 -15.16 -5.56
CA ILE A 87 -3.15 -14.02 -4.73
C ILE A 87 -4.58 -13.60 -5.02
N LYS A 88 -5.36 -13.47 -3.94
CA LYS A 88 -6.77 -13.07 -3.99
C LYS A 88 -6.94 -11.67 -3.44
N PHE A 89 -7.82 -10.92 -4.09
CA PHE A 89 -8.28 -9.62 -3.60
C PHE A 89 -9.35 -9.82 -2.54
N ASP A 90 -9.48 -8.84 -1.64
CA ASP A 90 -10.69 -8.73 -0.84
C ASP A 90 -11.90 -8.63 -1.78
N PRO A 91 -12.95 -9.44 -1.56
CA PRO A 91 -14.07 -9.54 -2.49
C PRO A 91 -14.84 -8.22 -2.67
N TYR A 92 -14.70 -7.27 -1.75
CA TYR A 92 -15.40 -5.99 -1.82
C TYR A 92 -14.52 -4.83 -2.31
N PHE A 93 -13.23 -5.07 -2.60
CA PHE A 93 -12.34 -4.00 -3.06
C PHE A 93 -12.77 -3.45 -4.43
N VAL A 94 -13.17 -4.32 -5.36
CA VAL A 94 -13.61 -3.90 -6.70
C VAL A 94 -14.84 -3.00 -6.62
N GLU A 95 -15.79 -3.31 -5.73
CA GLU A 95 -16.95 -2.45 -5.50
C GLU A 95 -16.58 -1.10 -4.89
N PHE A 96 -15.59 -1.07 -3.99
CA PHE A 96 -15.05 0.18 -3.45
C PHE A 96 -14.35 1.00 -4.55
N TYR A 97 -13.56 0.36 -5.40
CA TYR A 97 -12.85 1.00 -6.52
C TYR A 97 -13.81 1.74 -7.45
N HIS A 98 -14.87 1.08 -7.91
CA HIS A 98 -15.87 1.72 -8.78
C HIS A 98 -16.58 2.87 -8.07
N TRP A 99 -17.01 2.65 -6.82
CA TRP A 99 -17.62 3.73 -6.04
C TRP A 99 -16.70 4.94 -5.88
N ALA A 100 -15.42 4.71 -5.59
CA ALA A 100 -14.43 5.77 -5.44
C ALA A 100 -14.24 6.54 -6.76
N SER A 101 -14.22 5.84 -7.89
CA SER A 101 -14.15 6.46 -9.22
C SER A 101 -15.35 7.37 -9.49
N ASP A 102 -16.56 6.85 -9.26
CA ASP A 102 -17.82 7.59 -9.47
C ASP A 102 -17.98 8.81 -8.55
N ASN A 103 -17.25 8.85 -7.43
CA ASN A 103 -17.35 9.89 -6.41
C ASN A 103 -16.10 10.80 -6.35
N ASN A 104 -15.24 10.77 -7.36
CA ASN A 104 -14.02 11.58 -7.42
C ASN A 104 -13.13 11.38 -6.18
N VAL A 105 -12.90 10.12 -5.80
CA VAL A 105 -12.00 9.73 -4.70
C VAL A 105 -10.78 9.02 -5.31
N PRO A 106 -9.63 9.70 -5.41
CA PRO A 106 -8.38 9.08 -5.82
C PRO A 106 -7.96 7.99 -4.83
N ILE A 107 -7.62 6.81 -5.35
CA ILE A 107 -7.04 5.72 -4.57
C ILE A 107 -5.53 5.73 -4.79
N VAL A 108 -4.75 5.81 -3.72
CA VAL A 108 -3.29 5.83 -3.78
C VAL A 108 -2.74 4.64 -3.01
N VAL A 109 -2.29 3.62 -3.74
CA VAL A 109 -1.67 2.42 -3.19
C VAL A 109 -0.22 2.75 -2.80
N LEU A 110 0.09 2.62 -1.51
CA LEU A 110 1.42 2.78 -0.93
C LEU A 110 1.91 1.41 -0.46
N SER A 111 2.77 0.74 -1.21
CA SER A 111 3.18 -0.65 -0.91
C SER A 111 4.71 -0.78 -0.81
N SER A 112 5.17 -1.60 0.11
CA SER A 112 6.58 -2.00 0.18
C SER A 112 6.96 -3.06 -0.87
N GLY A 113 5.98 -3.66 -1.57
CA GLY A 113 6.18 -4.58 -2.67
C GLY A 113 6.70 -3.90 -3.94
N MET A 114 6.58 -4.58 -5.08
CA MET A 114 7.14 -4.14 -6.37
C MET A 114 6.06 -3.71 -7.36
N THR A 115 6.24 -2.55 -7.98
CA THR A 115 5.29 -1.91 -8.90
C THR A 115 4.80 -2.85 -10.01
N PRO A 116 5.65 -3.64 -10.71
CA PRO A 116 5.16 -4.51 -11.77
C PRO A 116 4.24 -5.64 -11.28
N ILE A 117 4.50 -6.19 -10.09
CA ILE A 117 3.64 -7.22 -9.48
C ILE A 117 2.28 -6.61 -9.12
N ILE A 118 2.28 -5.47 -8.43
CA ILE A 118 1.06 -4.78 -8.00
C ILE A 118 0.20 -4.43 -9.22
N LYS A 119 0.80 -3.88 -10.28
CA LYS A 119 0.09 -3.57 -11.53
C LYS A 119 -0.48 -4.81 -12.20
N ALA A 120 0.29 -5.89 -12.28
CA ALA A 120 -0.19 -7.15 -12.88
C ALA A 120 -1.35 -7.78 -12.10
N LEU A 121 -1.34 -7.65 -10.77
CA LEU A 121 -2.42 -8.10 -9.89
C LEU A 121 -3.66 -7.21 -9.98
N LEU A 122 -3.48 -5.88 -10.00
CA LEU A 122 -4.56 -4.93 -10.23
C LEU A 122 -5.22 -5.13 -11.59
N GLN A 123 -4.44 -5.30 -12.66
CA GLN A 123 -4.96 -5.56 -14.00
C GLN A 123 -5.77 -6.86 -14.05
N ASN A 124 -5.33 -7.91 -13.34
CA ASN A 124 -6.07 -9.17 -13.25
C ASN A 124 -7.42 -9.02 -12.53
N ALA A 125 -7.54 -8.08 -11.59
CA ALA A 125 -8.76 -7.85 -10.81
C ALA A 125 -9.71 -6.81 -11.44
N LEU A 126 -9.15 -5.76 -12.07
CA LEU A 126 -9.89 -4.58 -12.53
C LEU A 126 -9.93 -4.44 -14.06
N GLY A 127 -9.14 -5.22 -14.80
CA GLY A 127 -8.93 -5.03 -16.24
C GLY A 127 -8.02 -3.84 -16.55
N ASP A 128 -8.10 -3.32 -17.77
CA ASP A 128 -7.24 -2.22 -18.26
C ASP A 128 -7.68 -0.83 -17.75
N GLU A 129 -8.82 -0.75 -17.05
CA GLU A 129 -9.37 0.50 -16.53
C GLU A 129 -8.94 0.72 -15.07
N SER A 130 -7.80 1.37 -14.87
CA SER A 130 -7.26 1.73 -13.55
C SER A 130 -7.08 3.26 -13.40
N GLY A 131 -8.03 4.05 -13.90
CA GLY A 131 -7.88 5.50 -14.09
C GLY A 131 -7.74 6.33 -12.81
N ASN A 132 -8.37 5.90 -11.71
CA ASN A 132 -8.33 6.60 -10.42
C ASN A 132 -7.46 5.91 -9.36
N ILE A 133 -6.66 4.91 -9.74
CA ILE A 133 -5.73 4.23 -8.83
C ILE A 133 -4.27 4.53 -9.19
N PHE A 134 -3.53 5.02 -8.22
CA PHE A 134 -2.13 5.40 -8.34
C PHE A 134 -1.28 4.45 -7.50
N VAL A 135 -0.27 3.83 -8.10
CA VAL A 135 0.64 2.92 -7.39
C VAL A 135 1.95 3.62 -7.10
N ILE A 136 2.31 3.70 -5.81
CA ILE A 136 3.60 4.11 -5.31
C ILE A 136 4.20 2.93 -4.55
N ALA A 137 5.24 2.34 -5.11
CA ALA A 137 5.91 1.20 -4.50
C ALA A 137 7.40 1.18 -4.83
N ASN A 138 8.11 0.15 -4.35
CA ASN A 138 9.43 -0.17 -4.86
C ASN A 138 9.32 -0.66 -6.31
N ASP A 139 10.47 -0.81 -6.95
CA ASP A 139 10.57 -1.36 -8.30
C ASP A 139 11.44 -2.61 -8.31
N VAL A 140 11.64 -3.17 -9.49
CA VAL A 140 12.52 -4.31 -9.73
C VAL A 140 13.58 -3.94 -10.75
N GLU A 141 14.77 -4.50 -10.60
CA GLU A 141 15.84 -4.35 -11.58
C GLU A 141 16.59 -5.66 -11.79
N ALA A 142 17.26 -5.77 -12.93
CA ALA A 142 18.12 -6.90 -13.21
C ALA A 142 19.38 -6.85 -12.32
N ARG A 143 19.86 -8.01 -11.89
CA ARG A 143 21.19 -8.15 -11.28
C ARG A 143 22.26 -7.95 -12.34
N GLU A 144 23.44 -7.51 -11.88
CA GLU A 144 24.58 -7.31 -12.76
C GLU A 144 24.90 -8.56 -13.58
N GLY A 145 24.98 -8.39 -14.90
CA GLY A 145 25.29 -9.47 -15.84
C GLY A 145 24.15 -10.46 -16.12
N LYS A 146 22.92 -10.20 -15.66
CA LYS A 146 21.74 -11.05 -15.90
C LYS A 146 20.60 -10.29 -16.57
N LEU A 147 19.67 -11.02 -17.17
CA LEU A 147 18.35 -10.51 -17.54
C LEU A 147 17.36 -10.72 -16.39
N ILE A 148 16.35 -9.86 -16.28
CA ILE A 148 15.36 -9.91 -15.19
C ILE A 148 14.58 -11.24 -15.15
N ASP A 149 14.32 -11.82 -16.33
CA ASP A 149 13.60 -13.08 -16.52
C ASP A 149 14.54 -14.30 -16.61
N GLU A 150 15.76 -14.18 -16.10
CA GLU A 150 16.64 -15.32 -15.85
C GLU A 150 16.53 -15.79 -14.40
N ALA A 151 16.88 -17.04 -14.14
CA ALA A 151 16.91 -17.59 -12.79
C ALA A 151 17.87 -16.78 -11.89
N GLY A 152 17.33 -16.26 -10.78
CA GLY A 152 18.02 -15.33 -9.88
C GLY A 152 18.50 -14.07 -10.60
N GLY A 153 17.75 -13.63 -11.62
CA GLY A 153 18.07 -12.51 -12.50
C GLY A 153 17.63 -11.14 -12.00
N TRP A 154 16.75 -11.10 -10.99
CA TRP A 154 16.15 -9.87 -10.51
C TRP A 154 16.51 -9.59 -9.04
N GLN A 155 16.37 -8.32 -8.66
CA GLN A 155 16.43 -7.84 -7.29
C GLN A 155 15.50 -6.65 -7.11
N ILE A 156 15.09 -6.40 -5.86
CA ILE A 156 14.33 -5.21 -5.50
C ILE A 156 15.17 -3.95 -5.71
N LYS A 157 14.54 -2.94 -6.30
CA LYS A 157 15.04 -1.57 -6.40
C LYS A 157 14.24 -0.70 -5.43
N TYR A 158 14.87 -0.33 -4.33
CA TYR A 158 14.22 0.50 -3.32
C TYR A 158 13.90 1.89 -3.85
N ARG A 159 12.77 2.43 -3.40
CA ARG A 159 12.29 3.76 -3.75
C ARG A 159 13.07 4.85 -3.01
N ASP A 160 13.51 4.56 -1.79
CA ASP A 160 14.29 5.48 -0.99
C ASP A 160 15.27 4.78 -0.06
N GLU A 161 16.11 5.60 0.58
CA GLU A 161 17.17 5.12 1.48
C GLU A 161 16.71 4.90 2.92
N SER A 162 15.42 5.00 3.22
CA SER A 162 14.92 4.77 4.59
C SER A 162 15.15 3.32 5.01
N GLN A 163 15.06 3.05 6.32
CA GLN A 163 15.10 1.69 6.86
C GLN A 163 13.97 0.78 6.35
N TYR A 164 12.94 1.36 5.72
CA TYR A 164 11.82 0.65 5.12
C TYR A 164 12.02 0.40 3.62
N GLY A 165 12.91 1.14 2.96
CA GLY A 165 13.08 1.14 1.50
C GLY A 165 11.97 1.87 0.73
N HIS A 166 10.80 2.01 1.34
CA HIS A 166 9.71 2.88 0.93
C HIS A 166 9.05 3.52 2.17
N ASP A 167 9.36 4.79 2.44
CA ASP A 167 8.71 5.56 3.49
C ASP A 167 7.37 6.13 2.98
N LYS A 168 6.28 5.43 3.30
CA LYS A 168 4.91 5.78 2.88
C LYS A 168 4.51 7.19 3.31
N SER A 169 5.06 7.73 4.39
CA SER A 169 4.78 9.10 4.86
C SER A 169 5.15 10.17 3.84
N ARG A 170 6.16 9.92 3.00
CA ARG A 170 6.64 10.88 1.99
C ARG A 170 5.61 11.14 0.89
N ALA A 171 4.72 10.19 0.63
CA ALA A 171 3.62 10.36 -0.32
C ALA A 171 2.44 11.13 0.29
N ILE A 172 2.23 11.03 1.60
CA ILE A 172 1.08 11.61 2.31
C ILE A 172 1.37 13.04 2.77
N THR A 173 2.58 13.29 3.28
CA THR A 173 3.00 14.56 3.90
C THR A 173 2.73 15.81 3.04
N PRO A 174 2.97 15.79 1.71
CA PRO A 174 2.66 16.96 0.88
C PRO A 174 1.18 17.37 0.92
N TYR A 175 0.27 16.38 0.91
CA TYR A 175 -1.16 16.61 0.99
C TYR A 175 -1.58 17.01 2.40
N ALA A 176 -1.00 16.39 3.42
CA ALA A 176 -1.25 16.73 4.82
C ALA A 176 -0.78 18.15 5.19
N SER A 177 0.08 18.76 4.37
CA SER A 177 0.62 20.10 4.57
C SER A 177 -0.17 21.20 3.84
N LEU A 178 -1.18 20.84 3.05
CA LEU A 178 -2.03 21.79 2.33
C LEU A 178 -2.86 22.67 3.28
N PRO A 179 -3.16 23.94 2.97
CA PRO A 179 -4.10 24.74 3.77
C PRO A 179 -5.48 24.08 3.91
N GLU A 180 -6.16 24.24 5.06
CA GLU A 180 -7.44 23.58 5.37
C GLU A 180 -8.52 23.77 4.29
N GLY A 181 -8.58 24.95 3.66
CA GLY A 181 -9.57 25.25 2.61
C GLY A 181 -9.34 24.56 1.26
N ILE A 182 -8.21 23.89 1.05
CA ILE A 182 -7.91 23.10 -0.16
C ILE A 182 -7.43 21.68 0.16
N ARG A 183 -7.40 21.31 1.44
CA ARG A 183 -6.88 20.02 1.90
C ARG A 183 -8.02 18.99 1.90
N PRO A 184 -7.93 17.90 1.12
CA PRO A 184 -8.89 16.81 1.20
C PRO A 184 -8.78 16.06 2.53
N ILE A 185 -9.83 15.34 2.88
CA ILE A 185 -9.79 14.36 3.97
C ILE A 185 -8.89 13.19 3.53
N LEU A 186 -7.69 13.16 4.06
CA LEU A 186 -6.75 12.05 3.89
C LEU A 186 -7.15 10.86 4.77
N MET A 187 -7.40 9.72 4.13
CA MET A 187 -7.66 8.45 4.80
C MET A 187 -6.56 7.44 4.46
N PHE A 188 -6.26 6.52 5.36
CA PHE A 188 -5.30 5.44 5.12
C PHE A 188 -5.89 4.11 5.58
N ALA A 189 -5.79 3.05 4.77
CA ALA A 189 -6.07 1.68 5.18
C ALA A 189 -4.79 0.83 5.19
N GLY A 190 -4.56 0.07 6.25
CA GLY A 190 -3.40 -0.82 6.36
C GLY A 190 -3.58 -1.94 7.37
N ASP A 191 -2.61 -2.83 7.44
CA ASP A 191 -2.60 -3.99 8.32
C ASP A 191 -1.27 -4.22 9.06
N GLY A 192 -0.17 -3.71 8.52
CA GLY A 192 1.18 -4.05 8.98
C GLY A 192 1.90 -2.95 9.75
N VAL A 193 3.00 -3.32 10.40
CA VAL A 193 3.88 -2.37 11.13
C VAL A 193 4.55 -1.36 10.18
N SER A 194 4.71 -1.70 8.89
CA SER A 194 5.26 -0.78 7.89
C SER A 194 4.37 0.45 7.65
N ASP A 195 3.07 0.34 7.96
CA ASP A 195 2.07 1.40 7.78
C ASP A 195 2.10 2.47 8.87
N LEU A 196 2.87 2.27 9.93
CA LEU A 196 2.96 3.25 11.03
C LEU A 196 3.47 4.61 10.56
N SER A 197 4.34 4.62 9.55
CA SER A 197 4.79 5.85 8.90
C SER A 197 3.62 6.61 8.26
N ALA A 198 2.70 5.89 7.61
CA ALA A 198 1.52 6.44 6.96
C ALA A 198 0.43 6.89 7.95
N ALA A 199 0.25 6.14 9.05
CA ALA A 199 -0.75 6.40 10.08
C ALA A 199 -0.68 7.82 10.67
N SER A 200 0.52 8.41 10.76
CA SER A 200 0.69 9.75 11.33
C SER A 200 0.28 10.89 10.40
N GLY A 201 0.18 10.64 9.08
CA GLY A 201 -0.16 11.65 8.08
C GLY A 201 -1.64 11.66 7.65
N SER A 202 -2.41 10.65 8.05
CA SER A 202 -3.84 10.53 7.71
C SER A 202 -4.75 11.13 8.80
N HIS A 203 -5.88 11.72 8.40
CA HIS A 203 -6.91 12.15 9.35
C HIS A 203 -7.70 10.96 9.90
N ILE A 204 -7.91 9.93 9.08
CA ILE A 204 -8.63 8.71 9.45
C ILE A 204 -7.78 7.51 9.06
N LEU A 205 -7.49 6.68 10.06
CA LEU A 205 -6.75 5.44 9.91
C LEU A 205 -7.71 4.25 10.03
N PHE A 206 -7.81 3.45 8.98
CA PHE A 206 -8.42 2.13 8.98
C PHE A 206 -7.34 1.09 9.25
N ALA A 207 -7.46 0.33 10.33
CA ALA A 207 -6.52 -0.74 10.66
C ALA A 207 -7.20 -2.11 10.65
N LYS A 208 -6.62 -3.08 9.97
CA LYS A 208 -7.24 -4.40 9.79
C LYS A 208 -7.32 -5.14 11.12
N GLN A 209 -8.51 -5.61 11.45
CA GLN A 209 -8.81 -6.19 12.75
C GLN A 209 -7.97 -7.44 13.01
N GLY A 210 -7.34 -7.50 14.19
CA GLY A 210 -6.52 -8.64 14.62
C GLY A 210 -5.07 -8.62 14.13
N LEU A 211 -4.71 -7.70 13.24
CA LEU A 211 -3.36 -7.58 12.69
C LEU A 211 -2.51 -6.54 13.44
N ASP A 212 -1.24 -6.47 13.08
CA ASP A 212 -0.22 -5.80 13.89
C ASP A 212 -0.43 -4.28 13.98
N LEU A 213 -0.92 -3.63 12.91
CA LEU A 213 -1.26 -2.20 12.95
C LEU A 213 -2.37 -1.92 13.98
N ALA A 214 -3.46 -2.69 13.96
CA ALA A 214 -4.56 -2.52 14.90
C ALA A 214 -4.11 -2.79 16.36
N ARG A 215 -3.27 -3.81 16.58
CA ARG A 215 -2.69 -4.11 17.90
C ARG A 215 -1.81 -2.96 18.40
N TYR A 216 -0.91 -2.47 17.55
CA TYR A 216 -0.03 -1.35 17.85
C TYR A 216 -0.82 -0.08 18.19
N CYS A 217 -1.84 0.24 17.39
CA CYS A 217 -2.69 1.42 17.63
C CYS A 217 -3.45 1.30 18.95
N ALA A 218 -3.99 0.12 19.27
CA ALA A 218 -4.67 -0.14 20.55
C ALA A 218 -3.73 0.01 21.76
N GLU A 219 -2.54 -0.59 21.70
CA GLU A 219 -1.53 -0.51 22.77
C GLU A 219 -1.06 0.93 23.03
N ARG A 220 -0.92 1.73 21.98
CA ARG A 220 -0.49 3.14 22.08
C ARG A 220 -1.64 4.15 22.17
N LYS A 221 -2.89 3.70 22.24
CA LYS A 221 -4.09 4.56 22.25
C LYS A 221 -4.14 5.54 21.07
N MET A 222 -3.63 5.11 19.91
CA MET A 222 -3.77 5.87 18.66
C MET A 222 -5.19 5.65 18.12
N PRO A 223 -5.93 6.71 17.72
CA PRO A 223 -7.24 6.56 17.12
C PRO A 223 -7.17 5.80 15.79
N PHE A 224 -8.07 4.83 15.61
CA PHE A 224 -8.24 4.11 14.35
C PHE A 224 -9.66 3.54 14.25
N VAL A 225 -10.07 3.21 13.04
CA VAL A 225 -11.30 2.50 12.72
C VAL A 225 -10.93 1.05 12.38
N PRO A 226 -11.37 0.04 13.14
CA PRO A 226 -11.13 -1.35 12.78
C PRO A 226 -11.92 -1.71 11.53
N PHE A 227 -11.33 -2.48 10.62
CA PHE A 227 -12.04 -3.06 9.48
C PHE A 227 -11.74 -4.55 9.32
N ASN A 228 -12.70 -5.28 8.76
CA ASN A 228 -12.54 -6.70 8.43
C ASN A 228 -12.36 -6.92 6.93
N ASN A 229 -13.06 -6.11 6.12
CA ASN A 229 -13.03 -6.16 4.66
C ASN A 229 -13.38 -4.79 4.07
N TRP A 230 -13.31 -4.68 2.75
CA TRP A 230 -13.52 -3.41 2.06
C TRP A 230 -14.98 -2.92 2.05
N ALA A 231 -15.97 -3.77 2.38
CA ALA A 231 -17.35 -3.31 2.53
C ALA A 231 -17.50 -2.37 3.74
N SER A 232 -16.83 -2.67 4.86
CA SER A 232 -16.84 -1.79 6.04
C SER A 232 -16.12 -0.45 5.79
N ILE A 233 -15.03 -0.47 5.02
CA ILE A 233 -14.35 0.76 4.59
C ILE A 233 -15.30 1.58 3.72
N ARG A 234 -15.88 0.98 2.67
CA ARG A 234 -16.80 1.67 1.76
C ARG A 234 -17.94 2.37 2.50
N ALA A 235 -18.61 1.68 3.43
CA ALA A 235 -19.70 2.26 4.21
C ALA A 235 -19.25 3.50 5.00
N ALA A 236 -18.11 3.40 5.70
CA ALA A 236 -17.58 4.53 6.47
C ALA A 236 -17.19 5.72 5.58
N VAL A 237 -16.55 5.46 4.44
CA VAL A 237 -16.12 6.53 3.51
C VAL A 237 -17.33 7.18 2.83
N GLN A 238 -18.36 6.40 2.49
CA GLN A 238 -19.64 6.92 1.96
C GLN A 238 -20.31 7.88 2.93
N ASP A 239 -20.45 7.48 4.19
CA ASP A 239 -21.06 8.31 5.23
C ASP A 239 -20.31 9.64 5.41
N ILE A 240 -18.97 9.61 5.36
CA ILE A 240 -18.13 10.81 5.47
C ILE A 240 -18.28 11.69 4.23
N ASN A 241 -18.25 11.11 3.03
CA ASN A 241 -18.37 11.85 1.78
C ASN A 241 -19.72 12.56 1.69
N GLU A 242 -20.81 11.86 2.02
CA GLU A 242 -22.15 12.45 2.04
C GLU A 242 -22.32 13.52 3.12
N GLY A 243 -21.75 13.29 4.31
CA GLY A 243 -21.75 14.26 5.40
C GLY A 243 -21.01 15.55 5.03
N GLY A 244 -19.85 15.43 4.36
CA GLY A 244 -19.09 16.56 3.83
C GLY A 244 -19.88 17.36 2.79
N LEU A 245 -20.44 16.67 1.79
CA LEU A 245 -21.25 17.30 0.73
C LEU A 245 -22.48 18.04 1.28
N ARG A 246 -23.12 17.54 2.33
CA ARG A 246 -24.25 18.23 2.99
C ARG A 246 -23.81 19.53 3.66
N ASN A 247 -22.65 19.55 4.30
CA ASN A 247 -22.13 20.75 4.98
C ASN A 247 -21.72 21.85 3.98
N ASP A 248 -21.17 21.49 2.82
CA ASP A 248 -20.77 22.47 1.81
C ASP A 248 -21.97 23.09 1.09
N ARG A 249 -23.05 22.32 0.86
CA ARG A 249 -24.32 22.83 0.31
C ARG A 249 -25.06 23.79 1.24
N LEU A 250 -24.81 23.74 2.55
CA LEU A 250 -25.41 24.65 3.54
C LEU A 250 -24.61 25.96 3.72
N LYS A 251 -23.38 26.03 3.20
CA LYS A 251 -22.52 27.22 3.25
C LYS A 251 -22.63 28.12 2.01
N ASN A 252 -23.32 27.64 0.96
CA ASN A 252 -23.64 28.38 -0.26
C ASN A 252 -25.10 28.83 -0.25
#